data_AF-A0A2I2AB34-F1
#
_entry.id   AF-A0A2I2AB34-F1
#
_cell.length_a   1.000
_cell.length_b   1.000
_cell.length_c   1.000
_cell.angle_alpha   90.00
_cell.angle_beta   90.00
_cell.angle_gamma   90.00
#
_symmetry.space_group_name_H-M   'P 1'
#
loop_
_entity.id
_entity.type
_entity.pdbx_description
1 polymer ?
#
loop_
_entity_poly.entity_id
_entity_poly.type
_entity_poly.pdbx_seq_one_letter_code
_entity_poly.pdbx_strand_id
1 'polypeptide(L)'
;MAASGKDVVSSSQVVQRLTIQSEPQANLTISNVKGTLTRNERNESYSFNQMDQMGGGYTLNFSDNASLTATYTNLKNVTYQDKKINKITVDFTLTKNSNVDFALDLLDNPYYGWSFANGYMTATYKFYYENGSQVNFEKGTAYLAPASLNNYTNESDAFGIETVEVVSGGQALGLYGSSVTAHGNKLYADKANTLNSQGANVALGMNNPAPDKMVPNAKNITDSNIPWKWDTSDSEYRYYGAGLVALEGNSVTLKIYNQNSLAPTNLNKESYYTADRNVMWYNVGTVIPETPGIPNKPTVSYNYSTVTFQNMFK
;
A
#
# COMPACT_ATOMS: atom_id res chain seq x y z
N MET A 1 -12.12 -10.91 12.22
CA MET A 1 -13.44 -11.13 11.61
C MET A 1 -13.45 -10.35 10.31
N ALA A 2 -14.17 -10.78 9.28
CA ALA A 2 -14.32 -9.95 8.07
C ALA A 2 -15.01 -8.62 8.42
N ALA A 3 -14.59 -7.52 7.79
CA ALA A 3 -15.12 -6.20 8.06
C ALA A 3 -16.64 -6.13 7.81
N SER A 4 -17.39 -5.68 8.82
CA SER A 4 -18.82 -5.36 8.74
C SER A 4 -19.18 -4.24 9.74
N GLY A 5 -20.28 -3.50 9.49
CA GLY A 5 -20.79 -2.48 10.42
C GLY A 5 -20.66 -1.02 9.96
N LYS A 6 -20.67 -0.08 10.92
CA LYS A 6 -20.92 1.36 10.71
C LYS A 6 -19.87 2.10 9.87
N ASP A 7 -18.65 1.58 9.77
CA ASP A 7 -17.54 2.18 9.01
C ASP A 7 -17.03 1.24 7.91
N VAL A 8 -17.93 0.39 7.40
CA VAL A 8 -17.65 -0.58 6.34
C VAL A 8 -18.50 -0.28 5.13
N VAL A 9 -17.86 -0.20 3.97
CA VAL A 9 -18.53 0.02 2.69
C VAL A 9 -18.33 -1.17 1.77
N SER A 10 -19.35 -1.47 0.97
CA SER A 10 -19.18 -2.38 -0.16
C SER A 10 -18.56 -1.63 -1.34
N SER A 11 -17.71 -2.30 -2.12
CA SER A 11 -17.24 -1.78 -3.41
C SER A 11 -18.40 -1.34 -4.31
N SER A 12 -19.55 -2.02 -4.22
CA SER A 12 -20.77 -1.70 -4.96
C SER A 12 -21.50 -0.41 -4.53
N GLN A 13 -21.11 0.18 -3.40
CA GLN A 13 -21.75 1.39 -2.87
C GLN A 13 -20.85 2.63 -3.04
N VAL A 14 -19.61 2.43 -3.48
CA VAL A 14 -18.62 3.50 -3.62
C VAL A 14 -18.78 4.20 -4.97
N VAL A 15 -18.89 5.52 -4.93
CA VAL A 15 -18.77 6.36 -6.12
C VAL A 15 -17.31 6.74 -6.28
N GLN A 16 -16.59 6.04 -7.16
CA GLN A 16 -15.20 6.34 -7.48
C GLN A 16 -15.12 7.27 -8.69
N ARG A 17 -14.62 8.50 -8.48
CA ARG A 17 -14.34 9.48 -9.52
C ARG A 17 -12.86 9.79 -9.67
N LEU A 18 -11.99 9.30 -8.78
CA LEU A 18 -10.53 9.35 -8.93
C LEU A 18 -10.06 8.05 -9.55
N THR A 19 -9.31 8.17 -10.64
CA THR A 19 -8.63 7.05 -11.29
C THR A 19 -7.13 7.27 -11.18
N ILE A 20 -6.41 6.32 -10.58
CA ILE A 20 -4.95 6.19 -10.63
C ILE A 20 -4.66 4.83 -11.25
N GLN A 21 -4.13 4.84 -12.46
CA GLN A 21 -3.68 3.66 -13.19
C GLN A 21 -2.17 3.72 -13.42
N SER A 22 -1.62 2.67 -14.00
CA SER A 22 -0.20 2.60 -14.34
C SER A 22 0.23 3.78 -15.22
N GLU A 23 1.33 4.43 -14.83
CA GLU A 23 1.91 5.60 -15.47
C GLU A 23 3.37 5.32 -15.88
N PRO A 24 3.62 4.40 -16.85
CA PRO A 24 4.98 3.99 -17.21
C PRO A 24 5.82 5.11 -17.86
N GLN A 25 5.17 6.20 -18.29
CA GLN A 25 5.81 7.40 -18.84
C GLN A 25 6.03 8.53 -17.82
N ALA A 26 5.65 8.33 -16.55
CA ALA A 26 5.79 9.36 -15.54
C ALA A 26 7.25 9.75 -15.35
N ASN A 27 7.48 11.03 -15.08
CA ASN A 27 8.79 11.52 -14.69
C ASN A 27 8.77 11.81 -13.19
N LEU A 28 9.66 11.14 -12.44
CA LEU A 28 9.91 11.39 -11.03
C LEU A 28 11.05 12.40 -10.86
N THR A 29 10.82 13.42 -10.04
CA THR A 29 11.87 14.33 -9.53
C THR A 29 11.86 14.33 -8.01
N ILE A 30 13.04 14.17 -7.39
CA ILE A 30 13.23 14.24 -5.95
C ILE A 30 13.85 15.59 -5.59
N SER A 31 13.28 16.29 -4.61
CA SER A 31 13.71 17.63 -4.19
C SER A 31 13.54 17.84 -2.69
N ASN A 32 13.95 19.00 -2.18
CA ASN A 32 13.79 19.41 -0.78
C ASN A 32 14.31 18.37 0.24
N VAL A 33 15.37 17.65 -0.12
CA VAL A 33 15.95 16.61 0.72
C VAL A 33 16.56 17.25 1.98
N LYS A 34 16.13 16.79 3.15
CA LYS A 34 16.67 17.14 4.47
C LYS A 34 17.03 15.86 5.23
N GLY A 35 18.01 15.97 6.12
CA GLY A 35 18.64 14.82 6.78
C GLY A 35 19.92 14.41 6.06
N THR A 36 20.62 13.41 6.59
CA THR A 36 21.89 12.92 6.05
C THR A 36 21.62 11.80 5.05
N LEU A 37 21.69 12.11 3.76
CA LEU A 37 21.55 11.16 2.65
C LEU A 37 22.85 10.38 2.47
N THR A 38 22.82 9.07 2.70
CA THR A 38 23.98 8.17 2.62
C THR A 38 24.03 7.36 1.34
N ARG A 39 22.88 7.18 0.67
CA ARG A 39 22.78 6.53 -0.66
C ARG A 39 21.76 7.28 -1.51
N ASN A 40 22.09 7.47 -2.79
CA ASN A 40 21.19 7.96 -3.82
C ASN A 40 21.55 7.29 -5.13
N GLU A 41 20.83 6.21 -5.44
CA GLU A 41 21.15 5.35 -6.57
C GLU A 41 19.95 5.22 -7.50
N ARG A 42 20.19 5.41 -8.80
CA ARG A 42 19.21 5.15 -9.85
C ARG A 42 19.25 3.65 -10.18
N ASN A 43 18.09 3.01 -10.12
CA ASN A 43 17.91 1.64 -10.57
C ASN A 43 17.00 1.62 -11.80
N GLU A 44 17.37 0.84 -12.82
CA GLU A 44 16.60 0.73 -14.06
C GLU A 44 15.41 -0.25 -13.94
N SER A 45 15.42 -1.13 -12.94
CA SER A 45 14.35 -2.07 -12.69
C SER A 45 14.19 -2.41 -11.21
N TYR A 46 12.94 -2.41 -10.75
CA TYR A 46 12.51 -2.91 -9.45
C TYR A 46 11.50 -4.05 -9.59
N SER A 47 11.53 -4.93 -8.59
CA SER A 47 10.50 -5.93 -8.34
C SER A 47 10.41 -6.19 -6.83
N PHE A 48 9.47 -5.53 -6.14
CA PHE A 48 9.35 -5.66 -4.67
C PHE A 48 8.81 -7.01 -4.21
N ASN A 49 8.09 -7.73 -5.08
CA ASN A 49 7.56 -9.07 -4.81
C ASN A 49 8.23 -10.16 -5.69
N GLN A 50 9.30 -9.82 -6.42
CA GLN A 50 9.97 -10.69 -7.39
C GLN A 50 9.09 -11.21 -8.54
N MET A 51 7.84 -10.73 -8.62
CA MET A 51 6.82 -11.20 -9.57
C MET A 51 6.47 -10.09 -10.56
N ASP A 52 6.23 -8.88 -10.07
CA ASP A 52 5.88 -7.72 -10.89
C ASP A 52 7.14 -6.95 -11.31
N GLN A 53 7.26 -6.67 -12.60
CA GLN A 53 8.29 -5.78 -13.13
C GLN A 53 7.76 -4.34 -13.06
N MET A 54 8.32 -3.54 -12.15
CA MET A 54 7.76 -2.24 -11.78
C MET A 54 8.43 -1.05 -12.51
N GLY A 55 9.49 -1.32 -13.25
CA GLY A 55 10.30 -0.30 -13.94
C GLY A 55 11.34 0.33 -13.01
N GLY A 56 11.90 1.47 -13.43
CA GLY A 56 12.99 2.14 -12.74
C GLY A 56 12.56 3.02 -11.55
N GLY A 57 13.55 3.58 -10.87
CA GLY A 57 13.34 4.45 -9.71
C GLY A 57 14.64 4.74 -8.96
N TYR A 58 14.53 5.14 -7.69
CA TYR A 58 15.67 5.53 -6.85
C TYR A 58 15.69 4.78 -5.53
N THR A 59 16.85 4.25 -5.14
CA THR A 59 17.12 3.80 -3.77
C THR A 59 17.79 4.93 -3.02
N LEU A 60 17.16 5.35 -1.92
CA LEU A 60 17.64 6.39 -1.02
C LEU A 60 17.87 5.81 0.38
N ASN A 61 19.03 6.11 0.97
CA ASN A 61 19.31 5.77 2.37
C ASN A 61 19.55 7.03 3.20
N PHE A 62 19.07 7.04 4.43
CA PHE A 62 19.26 8.13 5.38
C PHE A 62 19.76 7.61 6.74
N SER A 63 20.84 8.22 7.26
CA SER A 63 21.36 7.84 8.58
C SER A 63 20.55 8.38 9.75
N ASP A 64 19.73 9.40 9.49
CA ASP A 64 18.94 10.13 10.50
C ASP A 64 17.48 10.26 10.03
N ASN A 65 16.62 10.86 10.86
CA ASN A 65 15.31 11.31 10.39
C ASN A 65 15.47 12.28 9.21
N ALA A 66 14.60 12.14 8.23
CA ALA A 66 14.76 12.83 6.95
C ALA A 66 13.41 13.27 6.38
N SER A 67 13.45 14.11 5.35
CA SER A 67 12.26 14.49 4.58
C SER A 67 12.64 14.82 3.14
N LEU A 68 11.73 14.59 2.21
CA LEU A 68 11.92 14.92 0.79
C LEU A 68 10.56 15.12 0.11
N THR A 69 10.57 15.77 -1.06
CA THR A 69 9.40 15.85 -1.94
C THR A 69 9.66 15.06 -3.20
N ALA A 70 8.81 14.05 -3.47
CA ALA A 70 8.73 13.39 -4.77
C ALA A 70 7.68 14.11 -5.64
N THR A 71 8.05 14.46 -6.86
CA THR A 71 7.15 15.10 -7.84
C THR A 71 7.06 14.22 -9.08
N TYR A 72 5.86 13.71 -9.34
CA TYR A 72 5.52 12.95 -10.52
C TYR A 72 4.85 13.86 -11.54
N THR A 73 5.34 13.88 -12.77
CA THR A 73 4.77 14.66 -13.88
C THR A 73 4.59 13.79 -15.12
N ASN A 74 4.06 14.36 -16.20
CA ASN A 74 3.74 13.64 -17.44
C ASN A 74 2.72 12.51 -17.24
N LEU A 75 1.81 12.69 -16.29
CA LEU A 75 0.75 11.73 -16.01
C LEU A 75 -0.32 11.77 -17.12
N LYS A 76 -0.73 10.61 -17.61
CA LYS A 76 -1.69 10.44 -18.72
C LYS A 76 -2.97 9.74 -18.33
N ASN A 77 -2.91 8.88 -17.32
CA ASN A 77 -3.93 7.94 -16.90
C ASN A 77 -4.49 8.25 -15.49
N VAL A 78 -4.08 9.37 -14.88
CA VAL A 78 -4.69 9.88 -13.64
C VAL A 78 -5.78 10.91 -13.96
N THR A 79 -7.00 10.68 -13.47
CA THR A 79 -8.14 11.59 -13.66
C THR A 79 -8.94 11.74 -12.37
N TYR A 80 -9.57 12.90 -12.19
CA TYR A 80 -10.61 13.08 -11.18
C TYR A 80 -11.80 13.83 -11.79
N GLN A 81 -13.01 13.28 -11.66
CA GLN A 81 -14.23 13.79 -12.33
C GLN A 81 -14.00 13.99 -13.84
N ASP A 82 -13.41 12.99 -14.50
CA ASP A 82 -13.04 12.99 -15.92
C ASP A 82 -12.04 14.09 -16.35
N LYS A 83 -11.56 14.90 -15.40
CA LYS A 83 -10.53 15.91 -15.63
C LYS A 83 -9.15 15.34 -15.34
N LYS A 84 -8.24 15.52 -16.30
CA LYS A 84 -6.87 15.00 -16.22
C LYS A 84 -6.05 15.67 -15.13
N ILE A 85 -5.41 14.84 -14.32
CA ILE A 85 -4.38 15.21 -13.35
C ILE A 85 -3.03 14.95 -14.02
N ASN A 86 -2.18 15.96 -14.14
CA ASN A 86 -0.88 15.83 -14.82
C ASN A 86 0.32 15.81 -13.87
N LYS A 87 0.08 16.09 -12.58
CA LYS A 87 1.12 16.14 -11.56
C LYS A 87 0.61 15.64 -10.21
N ILE A 88 1.42 14.85 -9.54
CA ILE A 88 1.27 14.44 -8.14
C ILE A 88 2.52 14.85 -7.39
N THR A 89 2.37 15.48 -6.23
CA THR A 89 3.49 15.69 -5.30
C THR A 89 3.25 14.90 -4.03
N VAL A 90 4.30 14.28 -3.50
CA VAL A 90 4.28 13.56 -2.24
C VAL A 90 5.37 14.12 -1.33
N ASP A 91 4.96 14.79 -0.27
CA ASP A 91 5.86 15.29 0.77
C ASP A 91 6.05 14.19 1.82
N PHE A 92 7.26 13.63 1.89
CA PHE A 92 7.63 12.57 2.81
C PHE A 92 8.33 13.10 4.05
N THR A 93 7.97 12.55 5.21
CA THR A 93 8.73 12.64 6.46
C THR A 93 9.08 11.24 6.91
N LEU A 94 10.37 10.95 7.06
CA LEU A 94 10.93 9.64 7.35
C LEU A 94 11.44 9.64 8.80
N THR A 95 10.97 8.69 9.61
CA THR A 95 11.44 8.52 10.98
C THR A 95 12.15 7.19 11.14
N LYS A 96 13.45 7.25 11.43
CA LYS A 96 14.30 6.09 11.68
C LYS A 96 13.99 5.51 13.06
N ASN A 97 13.88 4.19 13.16
CA ASN A 97 13.68 3.49 14.43
C ASN A 97 14.64 2.30 14.64
N SER A 98 15.74 2.28 13.88
CA SER A 98 16.75 1.23 13.89
C SER A 98 18.15 1.81 13.91
N ASN A 99 19.16 0.97 14.20
CA ASN A 99 20.57 1.35 14.14
C ASN A 99 21.14 1.33 12.70
N VAL A 100 20.41 0.74 11.75
CA VAL A 100 20.72 0.77 10.31
C VAL A 100 19.96 1.89 9.61
N ASP A 101 20.51 2.43 8.53
CA ASP A 101 19.91 3.53 7.76
C ASP A 101 18.46 3.26 7.35
N PHE A 102 17.64 4.31 7.36
CA PHE A 102 16.31 4.26 6.75
C PHE A 102 16.49 4.05 5.25
N ALA A 103 15.93 2.98 4.70
CA ALA A 103 15.97 2.68 3.27
C ALA A 103 14.62 3.02 2.64
N LEU A 104 14.63 3.69 1.50
CA LEU A 104 13.45 4.08 0.72
C LEU A 104 13.71 3.82 -0.76
N ASP A 105 12.89 2.99 -1.37
CA ASP A 105 12.85 2.85 -2.82
C ASP A 105 11.63 3.60 -3.37
N LEU A 106 11.86 4.58 -4.25
CA LEU A 106 10.82 5.37 -4.92
C LEU A 106 10.80 5.00 -6.40
N LEU A 107 9.65 4.54 -6.90
CA LEU A 107 9.51 4.14 -8.30
C LEU A 107 9.12 5.31 -9.19
N ASP A 108 9.57 5.32 -10.45
CA ASP A 108 9.19 6.36 -11.41
C ASP A 108 7.68 6.39 -11.68
N ASN A 109 7.07 5.20 -11.68
CA ASN A 109 5.63 5.03 -11.88
C ASN A 109 4.88 5.11 -10.55
N PRO A 110 4.13 6.19 -10.27
CA PRO A 110 3.45 6.39 -8.98
C PRO A 110 2.39 5.33 -8.67
N TYR A 111 1.92 4.57 -9.67
CA TYR A 111 0.98 3.46 -9.46
C TYR A 111 1.58 2.32 -8.62
N TYR A 112 2.89 2.07 -8.76
CA TYR A 112 3.58 1.05 -7.97
C TYR A 112 4.08 1.60 -6.63
N GLY A 113 4.09 2.92 -6.45
CA GLY A 113 4.39 3.56 -5.18
C GLY A 113 5.86 3.42 -4.76
N TRP A 114 6.08 2.88 -3.57
CA TRP A 114 7.40 2.85 -2.93
C TRP A 114 7.51 1.71 -1.92
N SER A 115 8.73 1.36 -1.53
CA SER A 115 9.00 0.51 -0.37
C SER A 115 9.93 1.20 0.62
N PHE A 116 9.82 0.86 1.90
CA PHE A 116 10.76 1.34 2.90
C PHE A 116 11.07 0.31 3.95
N ALA A 117 12.18 0.53 4.66
CA ALA A 117 12.61 -0.27 5.79
C ALA A 117 13.18 0.60 6.92
N ASN A 118 13.33 0.01 8.11
CA ASN A 118 14.08 0.58 9.25
C ASN A 118 13.46 1.86 9.86
N GLY A 119 12.14 1.99 9.76
CA GLY A 119 11.44 3.16 10.28
C GLY A 119 9.94 3.15 10.04
N TYR A 120 9.37 4.34 10.04
CA TYR A 120 8.04 4.61 9.54
C TYR A 120 8.03 5.94 8.77
N MET A 121 7.00 6.17 7.98
CA MET A 121 6.90 7.41 7.20
C MET A 121 5.52 8.05 7.28
N THR A 122 5.50 9.36 7.07
CA THR A 122 4.31 10.11 6.72
C THR A 122 4.45 10.59 5.28
N ALA A 123 3.42 10.39 4.46
CA ALA A 123 3.34 10.80 3.06
C ALA A 123 2.14 11.72 2.85
N THR A 124 2.37 12.97 2.42
CA THR A 124 1.31 13.92 2.11
C THR A 124 1.16 14.08 0.61
N TYR A 125 0.04 13.59 0.08
CA TYR A 125 -0.27 13.62 -1.34
C TYR A 125 -1.03 14.89 -1.71
N LYS A 126 -0.64 15.52 -2.82
CA LYS A 126 -1.37 16.61 -3.48
C LYS A 126 -1.42 16.32 -4.97
N PHE A 127 -2.57 16.58 -5.58
CA PHE A 127 -2.83 16.31 -6.99
C PHE A 127 -3.10 17.63 -7.71
N TYR A 128 -2.67 17.74 -8.95
CA TYR A 128 -2.80 18.98 -9.73
C TYR A 128 -3.31 18.69 -11.14
N TYR A 129 -4.28 19.49 -11.57
CA TYR A 129 -4.76 19.48 -12.94
C TYR A 129 -3.75 20.13 -13.90
N GLU A 130 -4.00 19.96 -15.20
CA GLU A 130 -3.13 20.50 -16.26
C GLU A 130 -2.86 22.01 -16.19
N ASN A 131 -3.83 22.79 -15.73
CA ASN A 131 -3.69 24.24 -15.55
C ASN A 131 -2.91 24.63 -14.27
N GLY A 132 -2.36 23.65 -13.54
CA GLY A 132 -1.61 23.86 -12.30
C GLY A 132 -2.47 24.05 -11.05
N SER A 133 -3.79 24.14 -11.18
CA SER A 133 -4.67 24.21 -10.01
C SER A 133 -4.68 22.88 -9.24
N GLN A 134 -4.68 22.97 -7.91
CA GLN A 134 -4.73 21.81 -7.05
C GLN A 134 -6.14 21.20 -7.10
N VAL A 135 -6.19 19.87 -7.14
CA VAL A 135 -7.44 19.11 -7.05
C VAL A 135 -8.02 19.31 -5.65
N ASN A 136 -9.34 19.45 -5.58
CA ASN A 136 -10.09 19.45 -4.33
C ASN A 136 -11.14 18.33 -4.41
N PHE A 137 -10.95 17.26 -3.65
CA PHE A 137 -11.82 16.11 -3.65
C PHE A 137 -13.13 16.42 -2.94
N GLU A 138 -14.24 16.10 -3.61
CA GLU A 138 -15.57 16.16 -3.04
C GLU A 138 -15.77 14.93 -2.16
N LYS A 139 -16.34 15.15 -0.98
CA LYS A 139 -16.62 14.09 -0.03
C LYS A 139 -17.42 12.95 -0.67
N GLY A 140 -16.94 11.72 -0.52
CA GLY A 140 -17.61 10.52 -1.01
C GLY A 140 -17.45 10.26 -2.51
N THR A 141 -16.50 10.93 -3.18
CA THR A 141 -16.29 10.76 -4.63
C THR A 141 -14.91 10.25 -5.01
N ALA A 142 -13.96 10.18 -4.07
CA ALA A 142 -12.59 9.75 -4.35
C ALA A 142 -12.07 8.87 -3.22
N TYR A 143 -11.46 7.74 -3.59
CA TYR A 143 -10.99 6.75 -2.63
C TYR A 143 -9.62 6.21 -3.06
N LEU A 144 -8.71 6.08 -2.11
CA LEU A 144 -7.51 5.25 -2.27
C LEU A 144 -7.82 3.86 -1.68
N ALA A 145 -7.25 2.82 -2.28
CA ALA A 145 -7.39 1.44 -1.82
C ALA A 145 -6.02 0.92 -1.35
N PRO A 146 -5.57 1.24 -0.12
CA PRO A 146 -4.43 0.56 0.46
C PRO A 146 -4.73 -0.94 0.55
N ALA A 147 -3.99 -1.72 -0.24
CA ALA A 147 -4.07 -3.17 -0.31
C ALA A 147 -2.79 -3.79 0.28
N SER A 148 -2.69 -5.12 0.23
CA SER A 148 -1.53 -5.86 0.75
C SER A 148 -1.29 -5.60 2.24
N LEU A 149 -2.30 -5.21 3.03
CA LEU A 149 -2.10 -4.94 4.46
C LEU A 149 -2.00 -6.27 5.23
N ASN A 150 -0.81 -6.83 5.20
CA ASN A 150 -0.49 -8.10 5.80
C ASN A 150 -0.42 -8.01 7.33
N ASN A 151 -0.89 -9.05 8.00
CA ASN A 151 -0.69 -9.28 9.41
C ASN A 151 0.00 -10.64 9.59
N TYR A 152 1.25 -10.57 10.06
CA TYR A 152 2.16 -11.68 10.30
C TYR A 152 2.18 -12.13 11.78
N THR A 153 1.12 -11.88 12.55
CA THR A 153 1.08 -12.18 14.00
C THR A 153 1.56 -13.60 14.28
N ASN A 154 2.69 -13.68 14.97
CA ASN A 154 3.35 -14.90 15.42
C ASN A 154 3.91 -14.64 16.83
N GLU A 155 3.91 -15.67 17.67
CA GLU A 155 4.31 -15.60 19.08
C GLU A 155 5.71 -16.16 19.37
N SER A 156 6.39 -16.75 18.39
CA SER A 156 7.69 -17.40 18.57
C SER A 156 8.90 -16.57 18.11
N ASP A 157 8.86 -15.94 16.92
CA ASP A 157 10.09 -15.39 16.32
C ASP A 157 9.97 -14.03 15.61
N ALA A 158 8.84 -13.73 14.96
CA ALA A 158 8.68 -12.51 14.18
C ALA A 158 7.24 -11.97 14.24
N PHE A 159 7.08 -10.65 14.23
CA PHE A 159 5.80 -9.97 14.33
C PHE A 159 5.81 -8.73 13.43
N GLY A 160 4.68 -8.49 12.77
CA GLY A 160 4.48 -7.29 11.95
C GLY A 160 3.02 -7.18 11.55
N ILE A 161 2.45 -5.98 11.70
CA ILE A 161 1.11 -5.65 11.23
C ILE A 161 1.26 -4.42 10.35
N GLU A 162 1.06 -4.58 9.05
CA GLU A 162 1.12 -3.46 8.13
C GLU A 162 -0.10 -2.55 8.36
N THR A 163 0.18 -1.27 8.60
CA THR A 163 -0.83 -0.29 9.03
C THR A 163 -0.73 0.98 8.21
N VAL A 164 -1.90 1.47 7.81
CA VAL A 164 -2.07 2.81 7.23
C VAL A 164 -2.96 3.62 8.15
N GLU A 165 -2.53 4.83 8.48
CA GLU A 165 -3.27 5.77 9.33
C GLU A 165 -3.52 7.08 8.59
N VAL A 166 -4.78 7.49 8.55
CA VAL A 166 -5.19 8.77 7.97
C VAL A 166 -4.99 9.88 9.00
N VAL A 167 -3.96 10.70 8.78
CA VAL A 167 -3.63 11.82 9.67
C VAL A 167 -4.53 13.02 9.38
N SER A 168 -4.79 13.30 8.10
CA SER A 168 -5.67 14.39 7.66
C SER A 168 -6.14 14.19 6.21
N GLY A 169 -7.17 14.93 5.78
CA GLY A 169 -7.62 14.95 4.39
C GLY A 169 -8.42 13.74 3.94
N GLY A 170 -8.99 12.99 4.89
CA GLY A 170 -9.80 11.82 4.59
C GLY A 170 -10.23 11.05 5.82
N GLN A 171 -10.78 9.86 5.57
CA GLN A 171 -11.25 8.91 6.58
C GLN A 171 -10.89 7.48 6.17
N ALA A 172 -10.46 6.67 7.14
CA ALA A 172 -10.31 5.23 6.96
C ALA A 172 -11.67 4.52 7.00
N LEU A 173 -11.91 3.63 6.04
CA LEU A 173 -13.11 2.80 5.94
C LEU A 173 -12.71 1.34 5.72
N GLY A 174 -13.39 0.42 6.39
CA GLY A 174 -13.26 -1.00 6.08
C GLY A 174 -13.91 -1.33 4.73
N LEU A 175 -13.35 -2.30 4.02
CA LEU A 175 -13.95 -2.85 2.81
C LEU A 175 -14.71 -4.13 3.16
N TYR A 176 -15.98 -4.23 2.78
CA TYR A 176 -16.79 -5.40 3.10
C TYR A 176 -16.13 -6.70 2.62
N GLY A 177 -16.05 -7.70 3.51
CA GLY A 177 -15.41 -8.99 3.23
C GLY A 177 -13.88 -8.99 3.38
N SER A 178 -13.24 -7.84 3.59
CA SER A 178 -11.82 -7.75 3.89
C SER A 178 -11.49 -8.24 5.30
N SER A 179 -10.28 -8.77 5.49
CA SER A 179 -9.67 -9.00 6.80
C SER A 179 -9.20 -7.70 7.48
N VAL A 180 -9.05 -6.62 6.71
CA VAL A 180 -8.67 -5.29 7.18
C VAL A 180 -9.89 -4.54 7.69
N THR A 181 -9.78 -4.01 8.90
CA THR A 181 -10.83 -3.24 9.58
C THR A 181 -10.36 -1.83 9.89
N ALA A 182 -11.32 -0.92 10.03
CA ALA A 182 -11.06 0.45 10.48
C ALA A 182 -11.04 0.51 12.01
N HIS A 183 -10.00 1.10 12.58
CA HIS A 183 -9.83 1.34 14.02
C HIS A 183 -9.69 2.85 14.24
N GLY A 184 -10.81 3.56 14.12
CA GLY A 184 -10.80 5.01 13.92
C GLY A 184 -10.21 5.32 12.55
N ASN A 185 -9.13 6.12 12.51
CA ASN A 185 -8.46 6.48 11.26
C ASN A 185 -7.37 5.50 10.82
N LYS A 186 -7.28 4.30 11.43
CA LYS A 186 -6.27 3.29 11.11
C LYS A 186 -6.89 2.12 10.35
N LEU A 187 -6.17 1.60 9.36
CA LEU A 187 -6.49 0.39 8.63
C LEU A 187 -5.40 -0.65 8.89
N TYR A 188 -5.79 -1.78 9.45
CA TYR A 188 -4.96 -2.98 9.60
C TYR A 188 -5.88 -4.20 9.83
N ALA A 189 -5.34 -5.41 9.69
CA ALA A 189 -6.06 -6.62 10.05
C ALA A 189 -5.87 -6.91 11.55
N ASP A 190 -6.96 -7.14 12.30
CA ASP A 190 -6.92 -7.49 13.73
C ASP A 190 -6.17 -8.79 14.03
N LYS A 191 -6.12 -9.68 13.05
CA LYS A 191 -5.70 -11.07 13.18
C LYS A 191 -4.87 -11.49 11.96
N ALA A 192 -4.13 -12.58 12.09
CA ALA A 192 -3.27 -13.07 11.03
C ALA A 192 -4.07 -13.35 9.75
N ASN A 193 -3.61 -12.76 8.64
CA ASN A 193 -4.16 -12.93 7.30
C ASN A 193 -3.12 -13.44 6.30
N THR A 194 -1.85 -13.58 6.70
CA THR A 194 -0.77 -14.10 5.85
C THR A 194 -0.56 -15.61 5.98
N LEU A 195 -0.63 -16.14 7.20
CA LEU A 195 -0.26 -17.52 7.54
C LEU A 195 -1.47 -18.31 8.03
N ASN A 196 -1.61 -19.57 7.60
CA ASN A 196 -2.62 -20.48 8.13
C ASN A 196 -2.14 -21.21 9.40
N SER A 197 -3.01 -22.02 10.03
CA SER A 197 -2.69 -22.74 11.28
C SER A 197 -1.51 -23.71 11.21
N GLN A 198 -1.05 -24.05 10.01
CA GLN A 198 0.08 -24.93 9.74
C GLN A 198 1.36 -24.15 9.41
N GLY A 199 1.31 -22.81 9.46
CA GLY A 199 2.44 -21.94 9.12
C GLY A 199 2.66 -21.73 7.63
N ALA A 200 1.78 -22.23 6.75
CA ALA A 200 1.91 -22.01 5.31
C ALA A 200 1.54 -20.56 4.95
N ASN A 201 2.29 -19.95 4.03
CA ASN A 201 2.03 -18.60 3.53
C ASN A 201 0.94 -18.65 2.46
N VAL A 202 -0.30 -18.52 2.92
CA VAL A 202 -1.50 -18.54 2.07
C VAL A 202 -1.67 -17.25 1.26
N ALA A 203 -1.17 -16.11 1.76
CA ALA A 203 -1.24 -14.83 1.04
C ALA A 203 -0.51 -14.89 -0.31
N LEU A 204 0.66 -15.54 -0.36
CA LEU A 204 1.45 -15.74 -1.58
C LEU A 204 1.22 -17.09 -2.27
N GLY A 205 0.38 -17.95 -1.68
CA GLY A 205 0.12 -19.31 -2.18
C GLY A 205 1.33 -20.23 -2.15
N MET A 206 2.09 -20.18 -1.06
CA MET A 206 3.21 -21.08 -0.80
C MET A 206 2.77 -22.15 0.19
N ASN A 207 2.81 -23.41 -0.25
CA ASN A 207 2.43 -24.58 0.58
C ASN A 207 3.52 -25.01 1.57
N ASN A 208 4.74 -24.50 1.40
CA ASN A 208 5.78 -24.72 2.39
C ASN A 208 5.46 -23.90 3.64
N PRO A 209 5.72 -24.42 4.85
CA PRO A 209 5.77 -23.56 6.02
C PRO A 209 6.68 -22.37 5.67
N ALA A 210 6.22 -21.15 5.96
CA ALA A 210 7.13 -20.01 6.01
C ALA A 210 8.36 -20.45 6.82
N PRO A 211 9.58 -20.04 6.43
CA PRO A 211 10.84 -20.60 6.96
C PRO A 211 10.71 -20.86 8.46
N ASP A 212 11.03 -22.08 8.92
CA ASP A 212 10.72 -22.83 10.18
C ASP A 212 10.32 -22.08 11.48
N LYS A 213 10.45 -20.76 11.50
CA LYS A 213 10.25 -19.77 12.56
C LYS A 213 8.96 -18.95 12.43
N MET A 214 8.04 -19.29 11.51
CA MET A 214 6.78 -18.54 11.34
C MET A 214 5.54 -19.39 11.53
N VAL A 215 5.38 -19.92 12.75
CA VAL A 215 4.14 -20.58 13.16
C VAL A 215 3.20 -19.50 13.74
N PRO A 216 2.08 -19.17 13.08
CA PRO A 216 1.18 -18.16 13.61
C PRO A 216 0.55 -18.65 14.92
N ASN A 217 0.24 -17.72 15.82
CA ASN A 217 -0.59 -18.08 16.96
C ASN A 217 -1.98 -18.47 16.45
N ALA A 218 -2.34 -19.74 16.61
CA ALA A 218 -3.63 -20.29 16.19
C ALA A 218 -4.84 -19.53 16.78
N LYS A 219 -4.73 -18.94 17.98
CA LYS A 219 -5.78 -18.10 18.59
C LYS A 219 -5.97 -16.76 17.87
N ASN A 220 -4.94 -16.29 17.19
CA ASN A 220 -4.90 -15.04 16.45
C ASN A 220 -5.13 -15.23 14.95
N ILE A 221 -5.56 -16.41 14.50
CA ILE A 221 -5.98 -16.64 13.12
C ILE A 221 -7.43 -16.18 12.96
N THR A 222 -7.66 -15.40 11.91
CA THR A 222 -8.94 -14.69 11.67
C THR A 222 -10.05 -15.60 11.18
N ASP A 223 -9.68 -16.52 10.31
CA ASP A 223 -10.58 -17.35 9.53
C ASP A 223 -9.86 -18.68 9.25
N SER A 224 -10.56 -19.80 9.33
CA SER A 224 -9.99 -21.08 8.88
C SER A 224 -9.79 -21.10 7.36
N ASN A 225 -10.42 -20.14 6.65
CA ASN A 225 -10.47 -20.08 5.19
C ASN A 225 -9.89 -18.76 4.64
N ILE A 226 -8.67 -18.39 5.04
CA ILE A 226 -7.93 -17.32 4.37
C ILE A 226 -7.85 -17.66 2.85
N PRO A 227 -8.31 -16.77 1.94
CA PRO A 227 -8.28 -17.07 0.51
C PRO A 227 -6.84 -17.31 0.03
N TRP A 228 -6.66 -18.35 -0.77
CA TRP A 228 -5.36 -18.70 -1.32
C TRP A 228 -4.89 -17.65 -2.32
N LYS A 229 -3.61 -17.26 -2.25
CA LYS A 229 -2.99 -16.24 -3.11
C LYS A 229 -3.72 -14.91 -3.09
N TRP A 230 -4.30 -14.49 -1.97
CA TRP A 230 -5.04 -13.23 -1.96
C TRP A 230 -4.14 -12.01 -2.23
N ASP A 231 -2.85 -12.12 -1.92
CA ASP A 231 -1.87 -11.03 -1.99
C ASP A 231 -0.95 -11.14 -3.22
N THR A 232 -1.54 -11.47 -4.36
CA THR A 232 -0.86 -11.47 -5.67
C THR A 232 -1.55 -10.49 -6.61
N SER A 233 -0.80 -9.96 -7.58
CA SER A 233 -1.29 -8.89 -8.47
C SER A 233 -2.49 -9.31 -9.33
N ASP A 234 -2.61 -10.61 -9.63
CA ASP A 234 -3.64 -11.25 -10.46
C ASP A 234 -4.80 -11.87 -9.66
N SER A 235 -4.78 -11.79 -8.33
CA SER A 235 -5.77 -12.46 -7.50
C SER A 235 -7.16 -11.79 -7.53
N GLU A 236 -8.21 -12.60 -7.64
CA GLU A 236 -9.59 -12.14 -7.44
C GLU A 236 -9.88 -11.81 -5.97
N TYR A 237 -9.03 -12.26 -5.04
CA TYR A 237 -9.21 -12.08 -3.60
C TYR A 237 -8.43 -10.89 -3.01
N ARG A 238 -7.89 -9.99 -3.84
CA ARG A 238 -7.13 -8.82 -3.36
C ARG A 238 -7.89 -7.93 -2.39
N TYR A 239 -9.23 -7.97 -2.42
CA TYR A 239 -10.08 -7.29 -1.45
C TYR A 239 -9.82 -7.75 -0.01
N TYR A 240 -9.35 -8.99 0.18
CA TYR A 240 -9.20 -9.61 1.48
C TYR A 240 -8.16 -8.92 2.37
N GLY A 241 -7.15 -8.27 1.80
CA GLY A 241 -6.17 -7.47 2.57
C GLY A 241 -6.23 -5.99 2.25
N ALA A 242 -7.39 -5.49 1.84
CA ALA A 242 -7.56 -4.09 1.44
C ALA A 242 -8.51 -3.33 2.37
N GLY A 243 -8.21 -2.05 2.60
CA GLY A 243 -9.14 -1.08 3.16
C GLY A 243 -9.36 0.07 2.18
N LEU A 244 -10.11 1.09 2.60
CA LEU A 244 -10.32 2.30 1.80
C LEU A 244 -9.97 3.55 2.60
N VAL A 245 -9.36 4.52 1.92
CA VAL A 245 -9.22 5.88 2.43
C VAL A 245 -10.11 6.78 1.57
N ALA A 246 -11.22 7.24 2.14
CA ALA A 246 -12.08 8.24 1.50
C ALA A 246 -11.39 9.60 1.56
N LEU A 247 -11.17 10.24 0.41
CA LEU A 247 -10.48 11.51 0.28
C LEU A 247 -11.46 12.69 0.41
N GLU A 248 -11.02 13.75 1.08
CA GLU A 248 -11.75 15.00 1.19
C GLU A 248 -10.79 16.19 1.23
N GLY A 249 -11.10 17.25 0.50
CA GLY A 249 -10.27 18.44 0.44
C GLY A 249 -9.12 18.32 -0.57
N ASN A 250 -8.08 19.13 -0.40
CA ASN A 250 -7.05 19.32 -1.42
C ASN A 250 -5.77 18.50 -1.20
N SER A 251 -5.61 17.85 -0.05
CA SER A 251 -4.46 17.01 0.27
C SER A 251 -4.84 15.93 1.26
N VAL A 252 -4.18 14.78 1.18
CA VAL A 252 -4.32 13.70 2.17
C VAL A 252 -2.95 13.37 2.77
N THR A 253 -2.89 13.26 4.09
CA THR A 253 -1.68 12.84 4.81
C THR A 253 -1.89 11.46 5.41
N LEU A 254 -1.05 10.52 5.01
CA LEU A 254 -1.06 9.14 5.48
C LEU A 254 0.21 8.87 6.28
N LYS A 255 0.08 8.18 7.39
CA LYS A 255 1.21 7.57 8.12
C LYS A 255 1.21 6.07 7.82
N ILE A 256 2.34 5.55 7.36
CA ILE A 256 2.50 4.17 6.94
C ILE A 256 3.63 3.53 7.75
N TYR A 257 3.34 2.37 8.35
CA TYR A 257 4.22 1.71 9.29
C TYR A 257 3.87 0.24 9.50
N ASN A 258 4.87 -0.54 9.89
CA ASN A 258 4.66 -1.82 10.57
C ASN A 258 4.38 -1.55 12.07
N GLN A 259 3.16 -1.86 12.51
CA GLN A 259 2.75 -1.73 13.91
C GLN A 259 3.31 -2.90 14.73
N ASN A 260 4.27 -2.57 15.60
CA ASN A 260 4.92 -3.55 16.49
C ASN A 260 4.50 -3.38 17.97
N SER A 261 3.66 -2.40 18.30
CA SER A 261 3.22 -2.14 19.68
C SER A 261 2.34 -3.26 20.27
N LEU A 262 1.79 -4.12 19.41
CA LEU A 262 1.00 -5.30 19.80
C LEU A 262 1.83 -6.59 19.86
N ALA A 263 3.15 -6.50 19.65
CA ALA A 263 4.01 -7.67 19.64
C ALA A 263 4.06 -8.32 21.05
N PRO A 264 4.00 -9.66 21.14
CA PRO A 264 4.12 -10.40 22.38
C PRO A 264 5.41 -10.05 23.15
N THR A 265 5.32 -9.89 24.48
CA THR A 265 6.46 -9.42 25.30
C THR A 265 7.65 -10.39 25.32
N ASN A 266 7.45 -11.64 24.93
CA ASN A 266 8.46 -12.70 24.91
C ASN A 266 9.34 -12.67 23.64
N LEU A 267 8.99 -11.93 22.61
CA LEU A 267 9.82 -11.82 21.41
C LEU A 267 10.94 -10.78 21.61
N ASN A 268 12.09 -11.01 20.98
CA ASN A 268 13.21 -10.08 21.04
C ASN A 268 12.86 -8.77 20.33
N LYS A 269 13.01 -7.63 21.01
CA LYS A 269 12.74 -6.31 20.41
C LYS A 269 13.63 -5.98 19.23
N GLU A 270 14.88 -6.45 19.22
CA GLU A 270 15.78 -6.23 18.09
C GLU A 270 15.30 -6.95 16.84
N SER A 271 14.68 -8.13 16.95
CA SER A 271 14.13 -8.83 15.78
C SER A 271 12.93 -8.09 15.18
N TYR A 272 12.19 -7.29 15.95
CA TYR A 272 11.10 -6.44 15.41
C TYR A 272 11.59 -5.37 14.45
N TYR A 273 12.75 -4.77 14.73
CA TYR A 273 13.27 -3.64 13.96
C TYR A 273 14.22 -4.06 12.84
N THR A 274 14.76 -5.28 12.91
CA THR A 274 15.82 -5.77 12.01
C THR A 274 15.45 -7.01 11.18
N ALA A 275 14.32 -7.68 11.44
CA ALA A 275 13.88 -8.79 10.60
C ALA A 275 13.29 -8.31 9.26
N ASP A 276 13.29 -9.20 8.26
CA ASP A 276 12.74 -9.04 6.89
C ASP A 276 11.23 -8.69 6.82
N ARG A 277 10.62 -8.31 7.94
CA ARG A 277 9.22 -7.92 8.12
C ARG A 277 9.06 -6.48 8.62
N ASN A 278 10.17 -5.74 8.74
CA ASN A 278 10.17 -4.29 8.91
C ASN A 278 10.29 -3.55 7.57
N VAL A 279 10.09 -4.27 6.46
CA VAL A 279 9.96 -3.71 5.12
C VAL A 279 8.48 -3.64 4.80
N MET A 280 8.03 -2.55 4.18
CA MET A 280 6.68 -2.43 3.68
C MET A 280 6.72 -1.85 2.27
N TRP A 281 6.05 -2.52 1.34
CA TRP A 281 5.70 -1.97 0.04
C TRP A 281 4.32 -1.35 0.15
N TYR A 282 4.16 -0.13 -0.37
CA TYR A 282 2.88 0.55 -0.42
C TYR A 282 2.67 1.19 -1.78
N ASN A 283 1.41 1.15 -2.22
CA ASN A 283 0.97 1.88 -3.38
C ASN A 283 -0.38 2.57 -3.14
N VAL A 284 -0.66 3.57 -3.96
CA VAL A 284 -1.92 4.33 -3.96
C VAL A 284 -2.73 4.01 -5.21
N GLY A 285 -3.22 2.77 -5.29
CA GLY A 285 -4.17 2.39 -6.32
C GLY A 285 -5.59 2.91 -6.02
N THR A 286 -6.38 3.18 -7.07
CA THR A 286 -7.83 3.43 -6.94
C THR A 286 -8.70 2.30 -7.47
N VAL A 287 -8.09 1.22 -7.96
CA VAL A 287 -8.80 -0.02 -8.25
C VAL A 287 -9.26 -0.59 -6.92
N ILE A 288 -10.53 -0.36 -6.59
CA ILE A 288 -11.17 -0.95 -5.41
C ILE A 288 -11.43 -2.41 -5.75
N PRO A 289 -10.77 -3.37 -5.09
CA PRO A 289 -11.00 -4.77 -5.39
C PRO A 289 -12.45 -5.16 -5.11
N GLU A 290 -13.08 -5.90 -6.01
CA GLU A 290 -14.47 -6.32 -5.86
C GLU A 290 -14.59 -7.47 -4.84
N THR A 291 -15.62 -7.42 -3.99
CA THR A 291 -16.00 -8.56 -3.14
C THR A 291 -16.98 -9.46 -3.91
N PRO A 292 -16.67 -10.75 -4.13
CA PRO A 292 -17.59 -11.68 -4.81
C PRO A 292 -18.95 -11.79 -4.11
N GLY A 293 -20.04 -11.88 -4.89
CA GLY A 293 -21.36 -12.26 -4.39
C GLY A 293 -22.31 -11.14 -3.91
N ILE A 294 -21.99 -9.85 -4.15
CA ILE A 294 -22.88 -8.73 -3.79
C ILE A 294 -23.81 -8.36 -4.98
N PRO A 295 -25.15 -8.40 -4.83
CA PRO A 295 -26.07 -7.95 -5.87
C PRO A 295 -26.09 -6.42 -6.03
N ASN A 296 -26.35 -5.94 -7.26
CA ASN A 296 -26.39 -4.52 -7.69
C ASN A 296 -25.02 -3.83 -7.78
N LYS A 297 -24.28 -4.15 -8.84
CA LYS A 297 -22.98 -3.59 -9.19
C LYS A 297 -23.11 -2.19 -9.81
N PRO A 298 -22.36 -1.17 -9.38
CA PRO A 298 -22.01 -0.03 -10.22
C PRO A 298 -21.04 -0.54 -11.29
N THR A 299 -21.41 -0.37 -12.55
CA THR A 299 -20.52 -0.69 -13.68
C THR A 299 -19.44 0.39 -13.76
N VAL A 300 -18.29 0.18 -13.12
CA VAL A 300 -17.09 0.98 -13.42
C VAL A 300 -16.39 0.30 -14.59
N SER A 301 -16.47 0.90 -15.77
CA SER A 301 -15.83 0.38 -16.97
C SER A 301 -14.34 0.70 -16.92
N TYR A 302 -13.50 -0.27 -16.56
CA TYR A 302 -12.05 -0.14 -16.69
C TYR A 302 -11.67 -0.37 -18.17
N ASN A 303 -11.20 0.67 -18.85
CA ASN A 303 -10.50 0.48 -20.12
C ASN A 303 -9.08 -0.01 -19.83
N TYR A 304 -8.89 -1.32 -19.74
CA TYR A 304 -7.57 -1.92 -19.78
C TYR A 304 -6.97 -1.65 -21.16
N SER A 305 -6.05 -0.70 -21.25
CA SER A 305 -5.18 -0.59 -22.42
C SER A 305 -4.09 -1.65 -22.28
N THR A 306 -4.35 -2.88 -22.72
CA THR A 306 -3.29 -3.85 -22.95
C THR A 306 -2.39 -3.30 -24.06
N VAL A 307 -1.20 -2.83 -23.70
CA VAL A 307 -0.15 -2.54 -24.68
C VAL A 307 0.35 -3.88 -25.18
N THR A 308 -0.27 -4.37 -26.25
CA THR A 308 0.24 -5.52 -27.00
C THR A 308 1.52 -5.07 -27.69
N PHE A 309 2.68 -5.56 -27.23
CA PHE A 309 3.92 -5.47 -27.97
C PHE A 309 3.73 -6.28 -29.27
N GLN A 310 3.46 -5.60 -30.38
CA GLN A 310 3.67 -6.18 -31.69
C GLN A 310 5.17 -6.22 -31.95
N ASN A 311 5.72 -7.44 -31.97
CA ASN A 311 7.05 -7.70 -32.53
C ASN A 311 7.07 -7.24 -33.99
N MET A 312 7.69 -6.10 -34.26
CA MET A 312 8.20 -5.76 -35.58
C MET A 312 9.70 -6.07 -35.60
N PHE A 313 10.02 -7.29 -36.01
CA PHE A 313 11.30 -7.56 -36.66
C PHE A 313 11.04 -7.65 -38.15
N LYS A 314 11.68 -6.73 -38.90
CA LYS A 314 12.09 -6.97 -40.28
C LYS A 314 13.39 -7.76 -40.26
#